data_AF-A0A7C2Z9Y1-F1
#
_entry.id   AF-A0A7C2Z9Y1-F1
#
_cell.length_a   1.000
_cell.length_b   1.000
_cell.length_c   1.000
_cell.angle_alpha   90.00
_cell.angle_beta   90.00
_cell.angle_gamma   90.00
#
_symmetry.space_group_name_H-M   'P 1'
#
loop_
_entity.id
_entity.type
_entity.pdbx_description
1 polymer ?
#
loop_
_entity_poly.entity_id
_entity_poly.type
_entity_poly.pdbx_seq_one_letter_code
_entity_poly.pdbx_strand_id
1 'polypeptide(L)'
;MVTDNLTTALTNIIKDLEEIEDELARLYGELSMRVTGLSKISFQLISRDSAKHRDALRGIENQLINDLKGSQDTERVIANGGELRDRLSRVREIAKSISGSPPVNLLLMLTELEEYESMALNMYRSMLEVYENLASRSLSSGDKARVETMKLIIMSIIDDEEFHGRLINSLISLTANP
;
A
#
# COMPACT_ATOMS: atom_id res chain seq x y z
N MET A 1 0.08 -7.52 31.61
CA MET A 1 0.14 -6.85 30.29
C MET A 1 -0.97 -7.43 29.44
N VAL A 2 -1.89 -6.59 28.98
CA VAL A 2 -2.82 -6.99 27.92
C VAL A 2 -1.96 -7.05 26.66
N THR A 3 -1.60 -8.26 26.22
CA THR A 3 -0.97 -8.42 24.90
C THR A 3 -2.02 -8.03 23.88
N ASP A 4 -1.84 -6.90 23.21
CA ASP A 4 -2.71 -6.49 22.12
C ASP A 4 -2.84 -7.63 21.11
N ASN A 5 -4.04 -7.81 20.54
CA ASN A 5 -4.31 -8.90 19.61
C ASN A 5 -3.62 -8.58 18.27
N LEU A 6 -2.63 -9.40 17.88
CA LEU A 6 -1.91 -9.25 16.61
C LEU A 6 -2.88 -9.28 15.42
N THR A 7 -3.94 -10.08 15.52
CA THR A 7 -5.02 -10.12 14.52
C THR A 7 -5.61 -8.73 14.31
N THR A 8 -5.98 -8.05 15.40
CA THR A 8 -6.57 -6.71 15.33
C THR A 8 -5.59 -5.68 14.77
N ALA A 9 -4.32 -5.75 15.16
CA ALA A 9 -3.29 -4.86 14.62
C ALA A 9 -3.11 -5.05 13.11
N LEU A 10 -3.05 -6.31 12.64
CA LEU A 10 -2.99 -6.64 11.22
C LEU A 10 -4.24 -6.18 10.46
N THR A 11 -5.44 -6.43 11.00
CA THR A 11 -6.69 -5.96 10.40
C THR A 11 -6.70 -4.44 10.21
N ASN A 12 -6.21 -3.68 11.19
CA ASN A 12 -6.16 -2.23 11.08
C ASN A 12 -5.20 -1.77 9.98
N ILE A 13 -4.00 -2.35 9.90
CA ILE A 13 -3.03 -2.00 8.86
C ILE A 13 -3.56 -2.36 7.48
N ILE A 14 -4.18 -3.54 7.33
CA ILE A 14 -4.76 -3.97 6.05
C ILE A 14 -5.83 -2.98 5.60
N LYS A 15 -6.71 -2.52 6.50
CA LYS A 15 -7.73 -1.51 6.17
C LYS A 15 -7.14 -0.17 5.79
N ASP A 16 -6.13 0.28 6.53
CA ASP A 16 -5.45 1.54 6.24
C ASP A 16 -4.76 1.47 4.85
N LEU A 17 -4.16 0.32 4.48
CA LEU A 17 -3.59 0.08 3.15
C LEU A 17 -4.66 -0.02 2.06
N GLU A 18 -5.77 -0.73 2.30
CA GLU A 18 -6.89 -0.82 1.36
C GLU A 18 -7.40 0.57 0.97
N GLU A 19 -7.48 1.48 1.95
CA GLU A 19 -7.92 2.85 1.69
C GLU A 19 -6.90 3.65 0.87
N ILE A 20 -5.60 3.47 1.15
CA ILE A 20 -4.53 4.11 0.36
C ILE A 20 -4.61 3.64 -1.09
N GLU A 21 -4.72 2.34 -1.31
CA GLU A 21 -4.80 1.76 -2.65
C GLU A 21 -6.03 2.22 -3.42
N ASP A 22 -7.18 2.37 -2.74
CA ASP A 22 -8.40 2.88 -3.38
C ASP A 22 -8.25 4.34 -3.80
N GLU A 23 -7.65 5.18 -2.96
CA GLU A 23 -7.39 6.58 -3.29
C GLU A 23 -6.35 6.73 -4.40
N LEU A 24 -5.25 5.96 -4.37
CA LEU A 24 -4.24 5.94 -5.44
C LEU A 24 -4.84 5.48 -6.76
N ALA A 25 -5.62 4.39 -6.75
CA ALA A 25 -6.32 3.89 -7.93
C ALA A 25 -7.18 4.98 -8.57
N ARG A 26 -7.95 5.72 -7.76
CA ARG A 26 -8.77 6.84 -8.22
C ARG A 26 -7.92 7.98 -8.78
N LEU A 27 -6.86 8.40 -8.07
CA LEU A 27 -6.03 9.53 -8.44
C LEU A 27 -5.29 9.32 -9.76
N TYR A 28 -4.63 8.18 -9.91
CA TYR A 28 -3.97 7.85 -11.18
C TYR A 28 -4.98 7.68 -12.31
N GLY A 29 -6.16 7.14 -12.02
CA GLY A 29 -7.26 7.07 -12.97
C GLY A 29 -7.64 8.45 -13.49
N GLU A 30 -7.88 9.40 -12.59
CA GLU A 30 -8.18 10.80 -12.93
C GLU A 30 -7.03 11.48 -13.69
N LEU A 31 -5.78 11.29 -13.26
CA LEU A 31 -4.61 11.88 -13.90
C LEU A 31 -4.44 11.39 -15.32
N SER A 32 -4.67 10.09 -15.56
CA SER A 32 -4.56 9.50 -16.89
C SER A 32 -5.52 10.12 -17.91
N MET A 33 -6.64 10.68 -17.45
CA MET A 33 -7.61 11.37 -18.30
C MET A 33 -7.17 12.79 -18.69
N ARG A 34 -6.16 13.33 -18.01
CA ARG A 34 -5.70 14.72 -18.16
C ARG A 34 -4.34 14.84 -18.87
N VAL A 35 -3.63 13.73 -19.05
CA VAL A 35 -2.34 13.68 -19.76
C VAL A 35 -2.44 12.80 -21.00
N THR A 36 -1.39 12.80 -21.83
CA THR A 36 -1.31 11.99 -23.06
C THR A 36 0.01 11.23 -23.12
N GLY A 37 0.18 10.38 -24.14
CA GLY A 37 1.43 9.66 -24.37
C GLY A 37 1.79 8.66 -23.27
N LEU A 38 3.08 8.54 -22.98
CA LEU A 38 3.60 7.57 -22.00
C LEU A 38 3.05 7.82 -20.58
N SER A 39 2.94 9.07 -20.15
CA SER A 39 2.40 9.41 -18.83
C SER A 39 0.98 8.88 -18.65
N LYS A 40 0.15 8.96 -19.69
CA LYS A 40 -1.22 8.40 -19.66
C LYS A 40 -1.18 6.89 -19.44
N ILE A 41 -0.36 6.19 -20.21
CA ILE A 41 -0.25 4.72 -20.14
C ILE A 41 0.26 4.30 -18.75
N SER A 42 1.27 5.01 -18.22
CA SER A 42 1.82 4.76 -16.89
C SER A 42 0.78 4.93 -15.79
N PHE A 43 0.02 6.03 -15.81
CA PHE A 43 -1.02 6.26 -14.81
C PHE A 43 -2.17 5.24 -14.91
N GLN A 44 -2.56 4.83 -16.12
CA GLN A 44 -3.56 3.76 -16.28
C GLN A 44 -3.07 2.42 -15.72
N LEU A 45 -1.78 2.12 -15.88
CA LEU A 45 -1.18 0.91 -15.35
C LEU A 45 -1.20 0.94 -13.82
N ILE A 46 -0.65 1.99 -13.21
CA ILE A 46 -0.58 2.13 -11.75
C ILE A 46 -1.99 2.11 -11.16
N SER A 47 -2.92 2.90 -11.70
CA SER A 47 -4.33 2.94 -11.27
C SER A 47 -4.98 1.56 -11.19
N ARG A 48 -4.76 0.74 -12.22
CA ARG A 48 -5.33 -0.61 -12.28
C ARG A 48 -4.66 -1.54 -11.27
N ASP A 49 -3.34 -1.42 -11.10
CA ASP A 49 -2.60 -2.30 -10.22
C ASP A 49 -2.92 -1.98 -8.75
N SER A 50 -3.01 -0.70 -8.36
CA SER A 50 -3.52 -0.28 -7.04
C SER A 50 -4.92 -0.84 -6.74
N ALA A 51 -5.84 -0.79 -7.72
CA ALA A 51 -7.17 -1.38 -7.55
C ALA A 51 -7.12 -2.91 -7.31
N LYS A 52 -6.17 -3.62 -7.93
CA LYS A 52 -5.96 -5.05 -7.66
C LYS A 52 -5.33 -5.29 -6.30
N HIS A 53 -4.40 -4.44 -5.87
CA HIS A 53 -3.77 -4.54 -4.55
C HIS A 53 -4.79 -4.38 -3.44
N ARG A 54 -5.69 -3.40 -3.55
CA ARG A 54 -6.88 -3.26 -2.67
C ARG A 54 -7.69 -4.56 -2.61
N ASP A 55 -8.01 -5.15 -3.76
CA ASP A 55 -8.82 -6.38 -3.80
C ASP A 55 -8.08 -7.57 -3.18
N ALA A 56 -6.76 -7.65 -3.39
CA ALA A 56 -5.90 -8.67 -2.78
C ALA A 56 -5.81 -8.51 -1.25
N LEU A 57 -5.67 -7.27 -0.77
CA LEU A 57 -5.68 -6.94 0.66
C LEU A 57 -6.99 -7.32 1.33
N ARG A 58 -8.13 -7.01 0.70
CA ARG A 58 -9.45 -7.47 1.16
C ARG A 58 -9.53 -9.00 1.20
N GLY A 59 -8.92 -9.67 0.22
CA GLY A 59 -8.78 -11.12 0.22
C GLY A 59 -8.00 -11.64 1.43
N ILE A 60 -6.88 -10.99 1.75
CA ILE A 60 -6.05 -11.30 2.93
C ILE A 60 -6.83 -11.06 4.23
N GLU A 61 -7.54 -9.93 4.36
CA GLU A 61 -8.37 -9.62 5.54
C GLU A 61 -9.33 -10.78 5.86
N ASN A 62 -10.03 -11.27 4.84
CA ASN A 62 -11.00 -12.36 4.97
C ASN A 62 -10.37 -13.72 5.34
N GLN A 63 -9.05 -13.87 5.19
CA GLN A 63 -8.32 -15.10 5.48
C GLN A 63 -7.47 -15.02 6.75
N LEU A 64 -7.47 -13.88 7.45
CA LEU A 64 -6.70 -13.68 8.67
C LEU A 64 -6.97 -14.79 9.70
N ILE A 65 -5.90 -15.20 10.37
CA ILE A 65 -5.97 -16.19 11.44
C ILE A 65 -6.50 -15.47 12.69
N ASN A 66 -7.59 -15.99 13.25
CA ASN A 66 -8.18 -15.45 14.48
C ASN A 66 -7.30 -15.74 15.71
N ASP A 67 -7.41 -14.86 16.70
CA ASP A 67 -6.81 -15.02 18.04
C ASP A 67 -5.28 -15.21 18.05
N LEU A 68 -4.58 -14.64 17.06
CA LEU A 68 -3.12 -14.55 17.09
C LEU A 68 -2.68 -13.73 18.31
N LYS A 69 -2.08 -14.42 19.28
CA LYS A 69 -1.55 -13.79 20.48
C LYS A 69 -0.43 -12.82 20.14
N GLY A 70 -0.45 -11.68 20.82
CA GLY A 70 0.56 -10.65 20.67
C GLY A 70 1.95 -11.08 21.14
N SER A 71 2.97 -10.53 20.52
CA SER A 71 4.40 -10.65 20.86
C SER A 71 5.08 -9.28 20.70
N GLN A 72 6.42 -9.20 20.79
CA GLN A 72 7.17 -8.00 20.39
C GLN A 72 6.85 -7.54 18.94
N ASP A 73 6.49 -8.47 18.06
CA ASP A 73 6.03 -8.15 16.71
C ASP A 73 4.80 -7.25 16.75
N THR A 74 3.93 -7.40 17.74
CA THR A 74 2.67 -6.66 17.85
C THR A 74 2.88 -5.20 18.21
N GLU A 75 3.80 -4.90 19.13
CA GLU A 75 4.11 -3.50 19.48
C GLU A 75 4.71 -2.76 18.30
N ARG A 76 5.60 -3.42 17.54
CA ARG A 76 6.20 -2.87 16.32
C ARG A 76 5.14 -2.64 15.22
N VAL A 77 4.25 -3.61 15.02
CA VAL A 77 3.13 -3.50 14.08
C VAL A 77 2.21 -2.35 14.45
N ILE A 78 1.86 -2.22 15.73
CA ILE A 78 1.04 -1.11 16.21
C ILE A 78 1.72 0.23 15.99
N ALA A 79 3.03 0.33 16.26
CA ALA A 79 3.79 1.56 16.03
C ALA A 79 3.80 1.96 14.54
N ASN A 80 4.09 1.02 13.65
CA ASN A 80 4.08 1.26 12.20
C ASN A 80 2.66 1.63 11.70
N GLY A 81 1.63 0.97 12.24
CA GLY A 81 0.23 1.30 11.92
C GLY A 81 -0.20 2.69 12.41
N GLY A 82 0.33 3.15 13.55
CA GLY A 82 0.12 4.52 14.04
C GLY A 82 0.68 5.57 13.08
N GLU A 83 1.91 5.37 12.62
CA GLU A 83 2.55 6.26 11.64
C GLU A 83 1.78 6.27 10.30
N LEU A 84 1.31 5.11 9.85
CA LEU A 84 0.49 5.01 8.64
C LEU A 84 -0.78 5.84 8.74
N ARG A 85 -1.51 5.72 9.86
CA ARG A 85 -2.78 6.43 10.08
C ARG A 85 -2.60 7.94 10.11
N ASP A 86 -1.56 8.42 10.78
CA ASP A 86 -1.28 9.85 10.84
C ASP A 86 -1.03 10.41 9.44
N ARG A 87 -0.34 9.62 8.59
CA ARG A 87 -0.03 10.03 7.23
C ARG A 87 -1.16 9.77 6.21
N LEU A 88 -2.10 8.86 6.49
CA LEU A 88 -3.33 8.64 5.70
C LEU A 88 -4.18 9.91 5.62
N SER A 89 -4.19 10.71 6.69
CA SER A 89 -4.85 12.02 6.69
C SER A 89 -4.29 12.94 5.60
N ARG A 90 -2.97 12.92 5.40
CA ARG A 90 -2.28 13.69 4.37
C ARG A 90 -2.60 13.16 2.97
N VAL A 91 -2.61 11.84 2.77
CA VAL A 91 -3.04 11.19 1.51
C VAL A 91 -4.41 11.70 1.09
N ARG A 92 -5.38 11.68 2.01
CA ARG A 92 -6.75 12.16 1.75
C ARG A 92 -6.79 13.66 1.42
N GLU A 93 -5.97 14.50 2.05
CA GLU A 93 -5.90 15.93 1.74
C GLU A 93 -5.44 16.20 0.32
N ILE A 94 -4.38 15.51 -0.13
CA ILE A 94 -3.86 15.66 -1.49
C ILE A 94 -4.81 15.02 -2.50
N ALA A 95 -5.41 13.87 -2.16
CA ALA A 95 -6.42 13.24 -3.00
C ALA A 95 -7.63 14.18 -3.27
N LYS A 96 -7.97 15.01 -2.28
CA LYS A 96 -8.99 16.07 -2.42
C LYS A 96 -8.52 17.28 -3.21
N SER A 97 -7.26 17.70 -3.07
CA SER A 97 -6.72 18.85 -3.82
C SER A 97 -6.63 18.57 -5.33
N ILE A 98 -6.40 17.32 -5.71
CA ILE A 98 -6.33 16.85 -7.10
C ILE A 98 -7.74 16.69 -7.71
N SER A 99 -8.72 16.34 -6.89
CA SER A 99 -10.13 16.26 -7.30
C SER A 99 -10.71 17.67 -7.50
N GLY A 100 -10.94 18.08 -8.74
CA GLY A 100 -11.73 19.28 -9.07
C GLY A 100 -11.01 20.49 -9.66
N SER A 101 -9.67 20.52 -9.76
CA SER A 101 -8.92 21.59 -10.45
C SER A 101 -7.94 21.03 -11.47
N PRO A 102 -7.66 21.70 -12.62
CA PRO A 102 -6.62 21.27 -13.56
C PRO A 102 -5.28 21.14 -12.83
N PRO A 103 -4.44 20.14 -13.16
CA PRO A 103 -3.15 19.98 -12.49
C PRO A 103 -2.27 21.19 -12.83
N VAL A 104 -2.14 22.15 -11.89
CA VAL A 104 -1.35 23.37 -12.11
C VAL A 104 0.16 23.06 -12.12
N ASN A 105 0.59 21.86 -11.73
CA ASN A 105 1.99 21.43 -11.83
C ASN A 105 2.11 19.90 -11.79
N LEU A 106 2.27 19.24 -12.95
CA LEU A 106 2.43 17.77 -13.03
C LEU A 106 3.66 17.26 -12.27
N LEU A 107 4.76 18.02 -12.26
CA LEU A 107 5.98 17.64 -11.55
C LEU A 107 5.74 17.58 -10.04
N LEU A 108 5.13 18.63 -9.46
CA LEU A 108 4.79 18.66 -8.03
C LEU A 108 3.89 17.48 -7.65
N MET A 109 2.89 17.19 -8.49
CA MET A 109 1.97 16.07 -8.24
C MET A 109 2.68 14.71 -8.31
N LEU A 110 3.59 14.52 -9.26
CA LEU A 110 4.36 13.27 -9.35
C LEU A 110 5.25 13.07 -8.13
N THR A 111 5.87 14.14 -7.60
CA THR A 111 6.68 14.07 -6.38
C THR A 111 5.82 13.72 -5.17
N GLU A 112 4.66 14.36 -5.00
CA GLU A 112 3.74 14.03 -3.90
C GLU A 112 3.22 12.58 -3.99
N LEU A 113 2.94 12.09 -5.20
CA LEU A 113 2.52 10.70 -5.41
C LEU A 113 3.63 9.69 -5.11
N GLU A 114 4.88 9.98 -5.47
CA GLU A 114 6.03 9.14 -5.15
C GLU A 114 6.21 8.96 -3.64
N GLU A 115 6.01 10.03 -2.87
CA GLU A 115 6.04 9.96 -1.40
C GLU A 115 4.98 8.99 -0.86
N TYR A 116 3.80 8.93 -1.48
CA TYR A 116 2.73 8.01 -1.09
C TYR A 116 3.03 6.56 -1.43
N GLU A 117 3.49 6.27 -2.65
CA GLU A 117 3.89 4.91 -3.03
C GLU A 117 4.99 4.41 -2.11
N SER A 118 5.99 5.25 -1.84
CA SER A 118 7.10 4.93 -0.94
C SER A 118 6.62 4.60 0.47
N MET A 119 5.62 5.32 0.96
CA MET A 119 4.99 5.03 2.26
C MET A 119 4.22 3.71 2.25
N ALA A 120 3.37 3.47 1.24
CA ALA A 120 2.63 2.22 1.10
C ALA A 120 3.58 1.01 1.01
N LEU A 121 4.63 1.12 0.19
CA LEU A 121 5.70 0.14 0.04
C LEU A 121 6.37 -0.22 1.36
N ASN A 122 6.71 0.77 2.19
CA ASN A 122 7.29 0.51 3.51
C ASN A 122 6.34 -0.26 4.44
N MET A 123 5.02 -0.06 4.30
CA MET A 123 4.04 -0.81 5.08
C MET A 123 3.88 -2.24 4.57
N TYR A 124 3.89 -2.45 3.25
CA TYR A 124 3.89 -3.80 2.70
C TYR A 124 5.12 -4.60 3.17
N ARG A 125 6.30 -3.98 3.18
CA ARG A 125 7.52 -4.59 3.74
C ARG A 125 7.36 -4.91 5.23
N SER A 126 6.82 -3.99 6.01
CA SER A 126 6.53 -4.22 7.43
C SER A 126 5.58 -5.40 7.62
N MET A 127 4.53 -5.50 6.80
CA MET A 127 3.56 -6.60 6.87
C MET A 127 4.17 -7.94 6.43
N LEU A 128 5.05 -7.94 5.43
CA LEU A 128 5.80 -9.12 5.02
C LEU A 128 6.64 -9.68 6.18
N GLU A 129 7.39 -8.83 6.89
CA GLU A 129 8.18 -9.25 8.04
C GLU A 129 7.31 -9.90 9.14
N VAL A 130 6.08 -9.39 9.34
CA VAL A 130 5.14 -10.01 10.29
C VAL A 130 4.76 -11.42 9.85
N TYR A 131 4.45 -11.60 8.57
CA TYR A 131 4.12 -12.93 8.07
C TYR A 131 5.32 -13.89 8.07
N GLU A 132 6.54 -13.40 7.82
CA GLU A 132 7.76 -14.18 8.00
C GLU A 132 7.94 -14.64 9.45
N ASN A 133 7.71 -13.74 10.41
CA ASN A 133 7.75 -14.08 11.83
C ASN A 133 6.64 -15.07 12.20
N LEU A 134 5.42 -14.92 11.66
CA LEU A 134 4.32 -15.86 11.86
C LEU A 134 4.64 -17.25 11.30
N ALA A 135 5.30 -17.34 10.14
CA ALA A 135 5.69 -18.61 9.54
C ALA A 135 6.66 -19.41 10.44
N SER A 136 7.46 -18.72 11.26
CA SER A 136 8.35 -19.34 12.23
C SER A 136 7.64 -19.91 13.48
N ARG A 137 6.37 -19.54 13.71
CA ARG A 137 5.61 -19.98 14.89
C ARG A 137 5.09 -21.41 14.73
N SER A 138 4.75 -22.01 15.87
CA SER A 138 4.04 -23.30 15.91
C SER A 138 2.57 -23.12 15.53
N LEU A 139 2.31 -23.10 14.22
CA LEU A 139 0.98 -23.02 13.63
C LEU A 139 0.53 -24.38 13.09
N SER A 140 -0.79 -24.56 12.91
CA SER A 140 -1.33 -25.73 12.21
C SER A 140 -0.85 -25.77 10.75
N SER A 141 -0.88 -26.93 10.09
CA SER A 141 -0.48 -27.03 8.68
C SER A 141 -1.31 -26.14 7.75
N GLY A 142 -2.62 -26.03 8.02
CA GLY A 142 -3.51 -25.14 7.28
C GLY A 142 -3.21 -23.65 7.51
N ASP A 143 -2.87 -23.27 8.74
CA ASP A 143 -2.46 -21.89 9.07
C ASP A 143 -1.12 -21.52 8.43
N LYS A 144 -0.15 -22.46 8.42
CA LYS A 144 1.13 -22.25 7.73
C LYS A 144 0.93 -22.02 6.23
N ALA A 145 0.11 -22.84 5.58
CA ALA A 145 -0.20 -22.66 4.16
C ALA A 145 -0.88 -21.31 3.87
N ARG A 146 -1.78 -20.86 4.77
CA ARG A 146 -2.40 -19.54 4.68
C ARG A 146 -1.38 -18.41 4.80
N VAL A 147 -0.51 -18.46 5.81
CA VAL A 147 0.56 -17.46 5.99
C VAL A 147 1.49 -17.41 4.78
N GLU A 148 1.92 -18.55 4.25
CA GLU A 148 2.77 -18.58 3.05
C GLU A 148 2.06 -18.00 1.82
N THR A 149 0.76 -18.25 1.66
CA THR A 149 -0.03 -17.65 0.59
C THR A 149 -0.11 -16.13 0.74
N MET A 150 -0.36 -15.63 1.95
CA MET A 150 -0.38 -14.19 2.24
C MET A 150 0.97 -13.52 1.95
N LYS A 151 2.09 -14.18 2.30
CA LYS A 151 3.44 -13.69 1.97
C LYS A 151 3.62 -13.51 0.47
N LEU A 152 3.26 -14.52 -0.32
CA LEU A 152 3.42 -14.46 -1.77
C LEU A 152 2.60 -13.32 -2.39
N ILE A 153 1.38 -13.10 -1.89
CA ILE A 153 0.54 -11.98 -2.35
C ILE A 153 1.22 -10.64 -2.02
N ILE A 154 1.72 -10.46 -0.79
CA ILE A 154 2.37 -9.22 -0.38
C ILE A 154 3.69 -8.98 -1.10
N MET A 155 4.48 -10.03 -1.35
CA MET A 155 5.67 -9.93 -2.18
C MET A 155 5.34 -9.47 -3.60
N SER A 156 4.26 -9.99 -4.20
CA SER A 156 3.82 -9.53 -5.53
C SER A 156 3.41 -8.06 -5.52
N ILE A 157 2.75 -7.58 -4.46
CA ILE A 157 2.40 -6.16 -4.33
C ILE A 157 3.67 -5.31 -4.21
N ILE A 158 4.64 -5.72 -3.38
CA ILE A 158 5.93 -5.03 -3.23
C ILE A 158 6.65 -4.89 -4.57
N ASP A 159 6.69 -5.96 -5.38
CA ASP A 159 7.34 -5.94 -6.70
C ASP A 159 6.67 -4.93 -7.65
N ASP A 160 5.34 -4.85 -7.62
CA ASP A 160 4.56 -3.87 -8.40
C ASP A 160 4.85 -2.44 -7.92
N GLU A 161 4.85 -2.19 -6.60
CA GLU A 161 5.11 -0.88 -6.01
C GLU A 161 6.53 -0.37 -6.30
N GLU A 162 7.53 -1.25 -6.25
CA GLU A 162 8.89 -0.90 -6.65
C GLU A 162 8.96 -0.55 -8.15
N PHE A 163 8.17 -1.22 -8.99
CA PHE A 163 8.05 -0.87 -10.40
C PHE A 163 7.36 0.48 -10.59
N HIS A 164 6.28 0.76 -9.87
CA HIS A 164 5.57 2.05 -9.91
C HIS A 164 6.50 3.19 -9.51
N GLY A 165 7.26 3.06 -8.41
CA GLY A 165 8.25 4.04 -7.98
C GLY A 165 9.31 4.33 -9.06
N ARG A 166 9.82 3.31 -9.75
CA ARG A 166 10.75 3.51 -10.89
C ARG A 166 10.08 4.24 -12.06
N LEU A 167 8.82 3.90 -12.34
CA LEU A 167 8.05 4.51 -13.42
C LEU A 167 7.78 5.99 -13.15
N ILE A 168 7.34 6.34 -11.94
CA ILE A 168 7.09 7.72 -11.51
C ILE A 168 8.38 8.55 -11.57
N ASN A 169 9.48 8.02 -11.04
CA ASN A 169 10.78 8.71 -11.10
C ASN A 169 11.26 8.96 -12.54
N SER A 170 10.96 8.04 -13.46
CA SER A 170 11.24 8.22 -14.88
C SER A 170 10.37 9.34 -15.49
N LEU A 171 9.08 9.40 -15.13
CA LEU A 171 8.18 10.48 -15.56
C LEU A 171 8.58 11.85 -15.00
N ILE A 172 9.02 11.91 -13.73
CA ILE A 172 9.57 13.11 -13.10
C ILE A 172 10.76 13.62 -13.90
N SER A 173 11.70 12.73 -14.23
CA SER A 173 12.91 13.08 -14.98
C SER A 173 12.60 13.65 -16.37
N LEU A 174 11.60 13.07 -17.06
CA LEU A 174 11.12 13.57 -18.36
C LEU A 174 10.41 14.92 -18.24
N THR A 175 9.69 15.15 -17.14
CA THR A 175 8.94 16.39 -16.92
C THR A 175 9.87 17.54 -16.48
N ALA A 176 10.93 17.23 -15.75
CA ALA A 176 11.92 18.20 -15.29
C ALA A 176 12.92 18.61 -16.39
N ASN A 177 13.18 17.74 -17.38
CA ASN A 177 14.06 17.99 -18.51
C ASN A 177 13.32 17.73 -19.84
N PRO A 178 12.43 18.64 -20.27
CA PRO A 178 11.56 18.45 -21.43
C PRO A 178 12.29 18.41 -22.78
#